data_AF-F8Q034-F1
#
_entry.id   AF-F8Q034-F1
#
_cell.length_a   1.000
_cell.length_b   1.000
_cell.length_c   1.000
_cell.angle_alpha   90.00
_cell.angle_beta   90.00
_cell.angle_gamma   90.00
#
_symmetry.space_group_name_H-M   'P 1'
#
loop_
_entity.id
_entity.type
_entity.pdbx_description
1 polymer ?
#
loop_
_entity_poly.entity_id
_entity_poly.type
_entity_poly.pdbx_seq_one_letter_code
_entity_poly.pdbx_strand_id
1 'polypeptide(L)'
;MDPFPFNADVADRILTYLPNFSSLLSAILSSRFVYSVYKARPNSISRAILYNQLGAALPPALRLVRCGTDNFRQSPVSELCREDELANKPEITCDEAVKMSHHLKVVNELEDLFSWRQKDRTSSTSRLSDMESLRFRRAMYRIWLFSSIYGRPSVPEGGFLFDEEDEAGANMLESIIKQRGFMSSFSASELQELERVMCFLSEIAKWSGDANTCFIIATRTWVGHALSCGPQTILQAYNGKLDELNVLEELDPDGTDSWVNGFLSDVITHSLLQHDIRATYDHSDKIILLDSVTGKEDQCKQCNETKGLRLWNASNWSYLRGRILPSSLSGHLKGLLIRNVSELGPFSDAVKLISFATLFDEIWDQKTPSYGHWDKQDWLCDDCVMVFIREHLHLWWLDCKRKLGHPIHPDCWYGYNCRTQTHSIHHASRLNHLCEPTRGSGL
;
A
#
# COMPACT_ATOMS: atom_id res chain seq x y z
N MET A 1 16.51 -43.75 29.71
CA MET A 1 15.94 -42.47 29.25
C MET A 1 14.85 -42.15 30.23
N ASP A 2 15.00 -41.09 31.01
CA ASP A 2 13.96 -40.69 31.95
C ASP A 2 12.67 -40.34 31.16
N PRO A 3 11.50 -40.80 31.62
CA PRO A 3 10.24 -40.48 30.96
C PRO A 3 10.04 -38.97 30.98
N PHE A 4 9.64 -38.41 29.83
CA PHE A 4 9.30 -36.99 29.74
C PHE A 4 8.21 -36.69 30.80
N PRO A 5 8.31 -35.59 31.56
CA PRO A 5 7.53 -35.39 32.78
C PRO A 5 6.03 -35.18 32.57
N PHE A 6 5.54 -35.18 31.31
CA PHE A 6 4.15 -34.89 30.97
C PHE A 6 3.53 -36.00 30.12
N ASN A 7 2.23 -36.22 30.33
CA ASN A 7 1.41 -37.07 29.46
C ASN A 7 1.30 -36.43 28.05
N ALA A 8 1.24 -37.27 27.01
CA ALA A 8 1.06 -36.87 25.61
C ALA A 8 -0.16 -35.94 25.41
N ASP A 9 -1.25 -36.11 26.16
CA ASP A 9 -2.44 -35.26 26.05
C ASP A 9 -2.19 -33.84 26.58
N VAL A 10 -1.35 -33.69 27.61
CA VAL A 10 -0.96 -32.38 28.14
C VAL A 10 -0.07 -31.66 27.12
N ALA A 11 0.88 -32.39 26.53
CA ALA A 11 1.74 -31.84 25.47
C ALA A 11 0.92 -31.43 24.23
N ASP A 12 -0.03 -32.26 23.79
CA ASP A 12 -0.95 -31.94 22.69
C ASP A 12 -1.71 -30.64 23.00
N ARG A 13 -2.28 -30.52 24.20
CA ARG A 13 -2.99 -29.32 24.62
C ARG A 13 -2.09 -28.08 24.62
N ILE A 14 -0.85 -28.18 25.13
CA ILE A 14 0.12 -27.08 25.08
C ILE A 14 0.41 -26.68 23.63
N LEU A 15 0.64 -27.65 22.74
CA LEU A 15 0.88 -27.38 21.32
C LEU A 15 -0.30 -26.67 20.64
N THR A 16 -1.54 -27.00 21.02
CA THR A 16 -2.74 -26.32 20.49
C THR A 16 -2.88 -24.86 20.92
N TYR A 17 -2.20 -24.43 21.98
CA TYR A 17 -2.21 -23.05 22.46
C TYR A 17 -1.03 -22.21 21.96
N LEU A 18 -0.14 -22.78 21.13
CA LEU A 18 0.95 -22.01 20.57
C LEU A 18 0.42 -20.91 19.64
N PRO A 19 1.04 -19.72 19.66
CA PRO A 19 0.48 -18.55 18.98
C PRO A 19 0.67 -18.58 17.46
N ASN A 20 1.65 -19.33 16.95
CA ASN A 20 1.97 -19.38 15.52
C ASN A 20 2.82 -20.61 15.16
N PHE A 21 2.95 -20.88 13.86
CA PHE A 21 3.76 -21.99 13.34
C PHE A 21 5.25 -21.88 13.67
N SER A 22 5.81 -20.68 13.83
CA SER A 22 7.20 -20.52 14.26
C SER A 22 7.40 -21.05 15.68
N SER A 23 6.45 -20.79 16.58
CA SER A 23 6.48 -21.29 17.95
C SER A 23 6.29 -22.80 17.99
N LEU A 24 5.43 -23.35 17.12
CA LEU A 24 5.30 -24.79 16.93
C LEU A 24 6.62 -25.42 16.48
N LEU A 25 7.25 -24.85 15.46
CA LEU A 25 8.51 -25.36 14.93
C LEU A 25 9.59 -25.39 16.02
N SER A 26 9.75 -24.29 16.78
CA SER A 26 10.67 -24.25 17.92
C SER A 26 10.34 -25.31 18.97
N ALA A 27 9.05 -25.52 19.30
CA ALA A 27 8.62 -26.51 20.27
C ALA A 27 8.92 -27.94 19.80
N ILE A 28 8.59 -28.31 18.55
CA ILE A 28 8.82 -29.66 18.04
C ILE A 28 10.31 -29.96 17.83
N LEU A 29 11.14 -28.95 17.55
CA LEU A 29 12.59 -29.12 17.43
C LEU A 29 13.29 -29.22 18.79
N SER A 30 12.66 -28.80 19.88
CA SER A 30 13.24 -28.84 21.22
C SER A 30 13.27 -30.24 21.85
N SER A 31 12.38 -31.16 21.45
CA SER A 31 12.23 -32.46 22.09
C SER A 31 11.64 -33.52 21.16
N ARG A 32 12.26 -34.71 21.14
CA ARG A 32 11.74 -35.89 20.41
C ARG A 32 10.35 -36.30 20.88
N PHE A 33 10.06 -36.14 22.18
CA PHE A 33 8.73 -36.44 22.73
C PHE A 33 7.68 -35.49 22.16
N VAL A 34 7.94 -34.18 22.19
CA VAL A 34 7.04 -33.16 21.64
C VAL A 34 6.82 -33.37 20.14
N TYR A 35 7.88 -33.67 19.39
CA TYR A 35 7.77 -34.04 17.98
C TYR A 35 6.89 -35.28 17.77
N SER A 36 7.02 -36.32 18.61
CA SER A 36 6.19 -37.52 18.49
C SER A 36 4.69 -37.25 18.73
N VAL A 37 4.36 -36.36 19.67
CA VAL A 37 2.99 -35.89 19.93
C VAL A 37 2.45 -35.14 18.71
N TYR A 38 3.23 -34.21 18.16
CA TYR A 38 2.86 -33.51 16.93
C TYR A 38 2.63 -34.47 15.77
N LYS A 39 3.56 -35.42 15.55
CA LYS A 39 3.47 -36.42 14.47
C LYS A 39 2.22 -37.29 14.59
N ALA A 40 1.74 -37.55 15.81
CA ALA A 40 0.52 -38.32 16.04
C ALA A 40 -0.76 -37.51 15.76
N ARG A 41 -0.73 -36.16 15.89
CA ARG A 41 -1.91 -35.29 15.79
C ARG A 41 -1.67 -34.01 14.96
N PRO A 42 -1.02 -34.07 13.78
CA PRO A 42 -0.52 -32.87 13.10
C PRO A 42 -1.65 -31.94 12.65
N ASN A 43 -2.77 -32.51 12.18
CA ASN A 43 -3.91 -31.74 11.69
C ASN A 43 -4.64 -31.00 12.82
N SER A 44 -4.84 -31.64 13.98
CA SER A 44 -5.51 -31.01 15.13
C SER A 44 -4.71 -29.81 15.65
N ILE A 45 -3.39 -30.00 15.82
CA ILE A 45 -2.47 -28.96 16.29
C ILE A 45 -2.36 -27.82 15.28
N SER A 46 -2.15 -28.14 13.99
CA SER A 46 -2.03 -27.12 12.95
C SER A 46 -3.32 -26.30 12.79
N ARG A 47 -4.48 -26.96 12.87
CA ARG A 47 -5.79 -26.28 12.88
C ARG A 47 -5.95 -25.35 14.08
N ALA A 48 -5.56 -25.80 15.28
CA ALA A 48 -5.64 -24.97 16.47
C ALA A 48 -4.74 -23.72 16.35
N ILE A 49 -3.52 -23.88 15.83
CA ILE A 49 -2.61 -22.76 15.59
C ILE A 49 -3.18 -21.79 14.56
N LEU A 50 -3.74 -22.29 13.45
CA LEU A 50 -4.42 -21.44 12.46
C LEU A 50 -5.58 -20.68 13.09
N TYR A 51 -6.37 -21.31 13.96
CA TYR A 51 -7.45 -20.64 14.66
C TYR A 51 -6.93 -19.58 15.64
N ASN A 52 -5.82 -19.83 16.34
CA ASN A 52 -5.19 -18.84 17.21
C ASN A 52 -4.70 -17.62 16.42
N GLN A 53 -4.27 -17.81 15.16
CA GLN A 53 -3.76 -16.74 14.30
C GLN A 53 -4.85 -15.98 13.53
N LEU A 54 -5.82 -16.69 12.97
CA LEU A 54 -6.86 -16.16 12.09
C LEU A 54 -8.18 -15.84 12.82
N GLY A 55 -8.41 -16.47 13.96
CA GLY A 55 -9.67 -16.37 14.70
C GLY A 55 -10.87 -16.69 13.82
N ALA A 56 -11.88 -15.82 13.89
CA ALA A 56 -13.11 -15.94 13.10
C ALA A 56 -12.93 -15.68 11.60
N ALA A 57 -11.75 -15.23 11.14
CA ALA A 57 -11.44 -15.10 9.72
C ALA A 57 -10.90 -16.39 9.07
N LEU A 58 -10.85 -17.51 9.82
CA LEU A 58 -10.41 -18.80 9.27
C LEU A 58 -11.24 -19.29 8.07
N PRO A 59 -12.60 -19.25 8.07
CA PRO A 59 -13.37 -19.69 6.92
C PRO A 59 -13.08 -18.96 5.60
N PRO A 60 -13.06 -17.62 5.52
CA PRO A 60 -12.71 -16.93 4.27
C PRO A 60 -11.25 -17.15 3.85
N ALA A 61 -10.31 -17.31 4.80
CA ALA A 61 -8.92 -17.65 4.48
C ALA A 61 -8.80 -19.06 3.86
N LEU A 62 -9.52 -20.04 4.40
CA LEU A 62 -9.56 -21.40 3.86
C LEU A 62 -10.28 -21.44 2.51
N ARG A 63 -11.33 -20.64 2.34
CA ARG A 63 -12.04 -20.46 1.06
C ARG A 63 -11.09 -19.98 -0.02
N LEU A 64 -10.24 -18.99 0.29
CA LEU A 64 -9.21 -18.50 -0.62
C LEU A 64 -8.28 -19.63 -1.09
N VAL A 65 -7.79 -20.46 -0.17
CA VAL A 65 -6.84 -21.53 -0.52
C VAL A 65 -7.48 -22.64 -1.34
N ARG A 66 -8.73 -23.01 -1.05
CA ARG A 66 -9.44 -24.08 -1.76
C ARG A 66 -9.92 -23.66 -3.13
N CYS A 67 -10.52 -22.49 -3.18
CA CYS A 67 -11.21 -21.98 -4.35
C CYS A 67 -10.28 -21.09 -5.23
N GLY A 68 -9.11 -20.67 -4.75
CA GLY A 68 -8.10 -19.92 -5.52
C GLY A 68 -7.15 -20.79 -6.34
N THR A 69 -7.58 -21.99 -6.74
CA THR A 69 -6.78 -22.89 -7.59
C THR A 69 -7.21 -22.75 -9.06
N ASP A 70 -6.37 -23.23 -9.98
CA ASP A 70 -6.62 -23.11 -11.42
C ASP A 70 -7.94 -23.75 -11.88
N ASN A 71 -8.45 -24.72 -11.12
CA ASN A 71 -9.71 -25.41 -11.40
C ASN A 71 -10.96 -24.54 -11.29
N PHE A 72 -10.88 -23.38 -10.62
CA PHE A 72 -12.03 -22.51 -10.39
C PHE A 72 -11.92 -21.14 -11.08
N ARG A 73 -10.94 -20.96 -11.98
CA ARG A 73 -10.78 -19.73 -12.74
C ARG A 73 -12.07 -19.43 -13.51
N GLN A 74 -12.61 -18.22 -13.34
CA GLN A 74 -13.86 -17.80 -13.97
C GLN A 74 -15.07 -18.73 -13.69
N SER A 75 -15.07 -19.47 -12.57
CA SER A 75 -16.24 -20.23 -12.11
C SER A 75 -17.30 -19.31 -11.50
N PRO A 76 -18.60 -19.62 -11.65
CA PRO A 76 -19.67 -18.93 -10.93
C PRO A 76 -19.59 -19.20 -9.42
N VAL A 77 -20.08 -18.26 -8.60
CA VAL A 77 -20.04 -18.36 -7.13
C VAL A 77 -20.71 -19.61 -6.57
N SER A 78 -21.69 -20.18 -7.28
CA SER A 78 -22.41 -21.41 -6.89
C SER A 78 -21.54 -22.67 -6.90
N GLU A 79 -20.45 -22.68 -7.65
CA GLU A 79 -19.49 -23.78 -7.68
C GLU A 79 -18.41 -23.65 -6.60
N LEU A 80 -18.33 -22.50 -5.95
CA LEU A 80 -17.34 -22.22 -4.93
C LEU A 80 -17.80 -22.74 -3.57
N CYS A 81 -16.83 -23.26 -2.83
CA CYS A 81 -16.93 -23.57 -1.41
C CYS A 81 -17.54 -22.39 -0.61
N ARG A 82 -18.58 -22.65 0.20
CA ARG A 82 -19.22 -21.61 1.04
C ARG A 82 -18.53 -21.48 2.40
N GLU A 83 -18.52 -20.26 2.96
CA GLU A 83 -17.84 -20.00 4.24
C GLU A 83 -18.51 -20.70 5.44
N ASP A 84 -19.83 -20.87 5.42
CA ASP A 84 -20.61 -21.58 6.45
C ASP A 84 -20.32 -23.09 6.47
N GLU A 85 -20.10 -23.70 5.31
CA GLU A 85 -19.66 -25.10 5.21
C GLU A 85 -18.27 -25.28 5.82
N LEU A 86 -17.35 -24.37 5.52
CA LEU A 86 -15.98 -24.39 6.02
C LEU A 86 -15.89 -24.10 7.53
N ALA A 87 -16.81 -23.31 8.09
CA ALA A 87 -16.86 -23.01 9.51
C ALA A 87 -17.21 -24.24 10.37
N ASN A 88 -18.07 -25.14 9.87
CA ASN A 88 -18.61 -26.24 10.65
C ASN A 88 -17.67 -27.45 10.77
N LYS A 89 -16.86 -27.74 9.75
CA LYS A 89 -15.87 -28.84 9.76
C LYS A 89 -14.65 -28.53 8.87
N PRO A 90 -13.71 -27.67 9.32
CA PRO A 90 -12.49 -27.43 8.58
C PRO A 90 -11.55 -28.62 8.78
N GLU A 91 -11.62 -29.60 7.88
CA GLU A 91 -10.52 -30.54 7.67
C GLU A 91 -9.41 -29.79 6.95
N ILE A 92 -8.34 -29.42 7.65
CA ILE A 92 -7.25 -28.63 7.09
C ILE A 92 -6.04 -29.55 6.88
N THR A 93 -5.59 -29.62 5.64
CA THR A 93 -4.35 -30.31 5.26
C THR A 93 -3.12 -29.46 5.59
N CYS A 94 -1.95 -30.10 5.68
CA CYS A 94 -0.70 -29.37 5.91
C CYS A 94 -0.39 -28.37 4.78
N ASP A 95 -0.68 -28.74 3.53
CA ASP A 95 -0.44 -27.86 2.37
C ASP A 95 -1.34 -26.61 2.42
N GLU A 96 -2.61 -26.78 2.79
CA GLU A 96 -3.52 -25.65 3.00
C GLU A 96 -3.04 -24.74 4.15
N ALA A 97 -2.53 -25.33 5.24
CA ALA A 97 -2.00 -24.58 6.37
C ALA A 97 -0.77 -23.74 5.98
N VAL A 98 0.12 -24.27 5.15
CA VAL A 98 1.29 -23.53 4.63
C VAL A 98 0.83 -22.36 3.75
N LYS A 99 -0.09 -22.59 2.80
CA LYS A 99 -0.64 -21.54 1.94
C LYS A 99 -1.36 -20.45 2.74
N MET A 100 -2.19 -20.83 3.72
CA MET A 100 -2.84 -19.85 4.62
C MET A 100 -1.84 -19.07 5.45
N SER A 101 -0.76 -19.69 5.92
CA SER A 101 0.28 -18.99 6.68
C SER A 101 0.98 -17.92 5.83
N HIS A 102 1.20 -18.22 4.55
CA HIS A 102 1.70 -17.24 3.59
C HIS A 102 0.71 -16.08 3.37
N HIS A 103 -0.56 -16.37 3.11
CA HIS A 103 -1.58 -15.32 2.95
C HIS A 103 -1.74 -14.47 4.21
N LEU A 104 -1.71 -15.10 5.39
CA LEU A 104 -1.79 -14.41 6.68
C LEU A 104 -0.65 -13.39 6.85
N LYS A 105 0.56 -13.70 6.40
CA LYS A 105 1.67 -12.74 6.45
C LYS A 105 1.34 -11.47 5.65
N VAL A 106 0.85 -11.63 4.42
CA VAL A 106 0.43 -10.50 3.57
C VAL A 106 -0.71 -9.71 4.22
N VAL A 107 -1.73 -10.39 4.74
CA VAL A 107 -2.87 -9.73 5.40
C VAL A 107 -2.45 -8.98 6.66
N ASN A 108 -1.54 -9.54 7.48
CA ASN A 108 -1.03 -8.87 8.67
C ASN A 108 -0.26 -7.59 8.32
N GLU A 109 0.63 -7.64 7.32
CA GLU A 109 1.38 -6.44 6.90
C GLU A 109 0.46 -5.36 6.34
N LEU A 110 -0.57 -5.74 5.57
CA LEU A 110 -1.59 -4.81 5.09
C LEU A 110 -2.50 -4.28 6.22
N GLU A 111 -2.77 -5.08 7.25
CA GLU A 111 -3.52 -4.65 8.44
C GLU A 111 -2.72 -3.66 9.28
N ASP A 112 -1.42 -3.91 9.48
CA ASP A 112 -0.51 -2.98 10.12
C ASP A 112 -0.50 -1.64 9.38
N LEU A 113 -0.41 -1.69 8.04
CA LEU A 113 -0.47 -0.50 7.19
C LEU A 113 -1.83 0.20 7.26
N PHE A 114 -2.94 -0.54 7.20
CA PHE A 114 -4.29 0.01 7.33
C PHE A 114 -4.49 0.69 8.67
N SER A 115 -4.12 0.01 9.76
CA SER A 115 -4.20 0.54 11.11
C SER A 115 -3.38 1.82 11.22
N TRP A 116 -2.13 1.78 10.76
CA TRP A 116 -1.27 2.95 10.79
C TRP A 116 -1.85 4.13 9.99
N ARG A 117 -2.44 3.88 8.82
CA ARG A 117 -2.99 4.95 7.95
C ARG A 117 -4.36 5.46 8.38
N GLN A 118 -5.21 4.61 8.94
CA GLN A 118 -6.64 4.86 9.08
C GLN A 118 -7.14 4.79 10.54
N LYS A 119 -6.37 4.18 11.46
CA LYS A 119 -6.74 4.01 12.87
C LYS A 119 -5.87 4.82 13.82
N ASP A 120 -4.55 4.64 13.74
CA ASP A 120 -3.57 5.24 14.65
C ASP A 120 -2.20 5.38 13.97
N ARG A 121 -1.87 6.61 13.55
CA ARG A 121 -0.62 6.92 12.86
C ARG A 121 0.63 6.86 13.73
N THR A 122 0.49 6.65 15.04
CA THR A 122 1.61 6.60 15.99
C THR A 122 2.19 5.18 16.18
N SER A 123 1.51 4.16 15.64
CA SER A 123 1.89 2.75 15.78
C SER A 123 2.17 2.14 14.41
N SER A 124 3.33 1.49 14.26
CA SER A 124 3.67 0.73 13.04
C SER A 124 3.07 -0.67 12.99
N THR A 125 2.44 -1.12 14.07
CA THR A 125 1.71 -2.39 14.17
C THR A 125 0.22 -2.12 14.38
N SER A 126 -0.61 -3.08 14.01
CA SER A 126 -2.07 -3.01 14.12
C SER A 126 -2.52 -2.65 15.53
N ARG A 127 -3.43 -1.68 15.61
CA ARG A 127 -4.19 -1.23 16.78
C ARG A 127 -5.68 -1.45 16.59
N LEU A 128 -6.04 -2.30 15.62
CA LEU A 128 -7.41 -2.73 15.43
C LEU A 128 -7.85 -3.57 16.63
N SER A 129 -9.08 -3.37 17.09
CA SER A 129 -9.76 -4.30 18.00
C SER A 129 -9.98 -5.65 17.30
N ASP A 130 -10.25 -6.71 18.07
CA ASP A 130 -10.53 -8.05 17.49
C ASP A 130 -11.66 -8.01 16.45
N MET A 131 -12.67 -7.16 16.66
CA MET A 131 -13.81 -7.01 15.74
C MET A 131 -13.48 -6.15 14.52
N GLU A 132 -12.67 -5.10 14.67
CA GLU A 132 -12.14 -4.32 13.55
C GLU A 132 -11.23 -5.19 12.67
N SER A 133 -10.33 -5.96 13.28
CA SER A 133 -9.43 -6.89 12.61
C SER A 133 -10.22 -7.99 11.89
N LEU A 134 -11.26 -8.56 12.52
CA LEU A 134 -12.15 -9.53 11.87
C LEU A 134 -12.80 -8.97 10.59
N ARG A 135 -13.40 -7.77 10.66
CA ARG A 135 -14.02 -7.12 9.49
C ARG A 135 -13.00 -6.89 8.39
N PHE A 136 -11.84 -6.35 8.72
CA PHE A 136 -10.75 -6.10 7.78
C PHE A 136 -10.27 -7.38 7.11
N ARG A 137 -9.89 -8.40 7.90
CA ARG A 137 -9.33 -9.67 7.38
C ARG A 137 -10.33 -10.42 6.52
N ARG A 138 -11.59 -10.50 6.96
CA ARG A 138 -12.66 -11.16 6.20
C ARG A 138 -12.84 -10.50 4.83
N ALA A 139 -12.95 -9.17 4.79
CA ALA A 139 -13.06 -8.42 3.55
C ALA A 139 -11.80 -8.59 2.67
N MET A 140 -10.60 -8.55 3.27
CA MET A 140 -9.33 -8.75 2.57
C MET A 140 -9.25 -10.12 1.89
N TYR A 141 -9.57 -11.22 2.59
CA TYR A 141 -9.56 -12.56 2.01
C TYR A 141 -10.59 -12.75 0.90
N ARG A 142 -11.77 -12.14 1.02
CA ARG A 142 -12.81 -12.17 -0.02
C ARG A 142 -12.40 -11.40 -1.27
N ILE A 143 -11.78 -10.23 -1.11
CA ILE A 143 -11.19 -9.47 -2.23
C ILE A 143 -10.09 -10.29 -2.89
N TRP A 144 -9.19 -10.90 -2.11
CA TRP A 144 -8.13 -11.74 -2.66
C TRP A 144 -8.69 -12.92 -3.45
N LEU A 145 -9.73 -13.59 -2.94
CA LEU A 145 -10.39 -14.67 -3.65
C LEU A 145 -11.01 -14.18 -4.96
N PHE A 146 -11.67 -13.01 -4.94
CA PHE A 146 -12.22 -12.40 -6.14
C PHE A 146 -11.14 -12.12 -7.19
N SER A 147 -10.02 -11.50 -6.81
CA SER A 147 -8.89 -11.26 -7.71
C SER A 147 -8.29 -12.57 -8.27
N SER A 148 -8.23 -13.62 -7.45
CA SER A 148 -7.67 -14.92 -7.87
C SER A 148 -8.56 -15.63 -8.89
N ILE A 149 -9.88 -15.52 -8.74
CA ILE A 149 -10.86 -16.21 -9.61
C ILE A 149 -11.16 -15.43 -10.88
N TYR A 150 -11.28 -14.10 -10.78
CA TYR A 150 -11.78 -13.25 -11.86
C TYR A 150 -10.76 -12.26 -12.41
N GLY A 151 -9.65 -12.01 -11.70
CA GLY A 151 -8.65 -11.02 -12.06
C GLY A 151 -7.55 -11.58 -12.98
N ARG A 152 -6.44 -10.85 -13.08
CA ARG A 152 -5.31 -11.18 -13.97
C ARG A 152 -4.79 -12.63 -13.82
N PRO A 153 -4.64 -13.21 -12.62
CA PRO A 153 -4.18 -14.60 -12.47
C PRO A 153 -5.09 -15.64 -13.12
N SER A 154 -6.36 -15.31 -13.36
CA SER A 154 -7.32 -16.20 -13.99
C SER A 154 -7.25 -16.19 -15.52
N VAL A 155 -6.64 -15.17 -16.12
CA VAL A 155 -6.50 -15.01 -17.57
C VAL A 155 -5.31 -15.85 -18.06
N PRO A 156 -5.46 -16.70 -19.09
CA PRO A 156 -4.35 -17.48 -19.66
C PRO A 156 -3.17 -16.61 -20.13
N GLU A 157 -1.95 -17.16 -20.06
CA GLU A 157 -0.77 -16.56 -20.69
C GLU A 157 -0.99 -16.48 -22.21
N GLY A 158 -0.82 -15.29 -22.78
CA GLY A 158 -1.22 -14.97 -24.16
C GLY A 158 -2.35 -13.95 -24.25
N GLY A 159 -3.03 -13.65 -23.14
CA GLY A 159 -4.17 -12.73 -23.12
C GLY A 159 -5.34 -13.30 -23.92
N PHE A 160 -6.43 -12.55 -23.98
CA PHE A 160 -7.44 -12.87 -24.96
C PHE A 160 -7.00 -12.33 -26.32
N LEU A 161 -6.19 -13.10 -27.05
CA LEU A 161 -6.01 -12.91 -28.49
C LEU A 161 -7.36 -13.26 -29.14
N PHE A 162 -8.32 -12.35 -29.03
CA PHE A 162 -9.61 -12.50 -29.68
C PHE A 162 -9.41 -12.14 -31.15
N ASP A 163 -9.41 -13.15 -32.01
CA ASP A 163 -9.32 -12.96 -33.47
C ASP A 163 -10.63 -12.36 -34.05
N GLU A 164 -11.71 -12.24 -33.27
CA GLU A 164 -12.98 -11.62 -33.65
C GLU A 164 -13.58 -10.75 -32.52
N GLU A 165 -13.90 -9.48 -32.83
CA GLU A 165 -14.44 -8.49 -31.87
C GLU A 165 -15.73 -8.95 -31.16
N ASP A 166 -16.53 -9.80 -31.81
CA ASP A 166 -17.82 -10.26 -31.29
C ASP A 166 -17.67 -11.33 -30.18
N GLU A 167 -16.69 -12.24 -30.28
CA GLU A 167 -16.42 -13.24 -29.24
C GLU A 167 -15.78 -12.62 -28.00
N ALA A 168 -15.00 -11.55 -28.18
CA ALA A 168 -14.41 -10.78 -27.09
C ALA A 168 -15.47 -10.19 -26.15
N GLY A 169 -16.49 -9.56 -26.75
CA GLY A 169 -17.57 -8.90 -26.01
C GLY A 169 -18.43 -9.87 -25.21
N ALA A 170 -18.75 -11.04 -25.80
CA ALA A 170 -19.55 -12.07 -25.13
C ALA A 170 -18.84 -12.66 -23.90
N ASN A 171 -17.55 -12.97 -24.02
CA ASN A 171 -16.73 -13.51 -22.94
C ASN A 171 -16.55 -12.50 -21.80
N MET A 172 -16.32 -11.22 -22.12
CA MET A 172 -16.24 -10.15 -21.13
C MET A 172 -17.55 -9.99 -20.36
N LEU A 173 -18.70 -10.01 -21.06
CA LEU A 173 -20.01 -9.91 -20.43
C LEU A 173 -20.28 -11.09 -19.49
N GLU A 174 -19.95 -12.32 -19.91
CA GLU A 174 -20.08 -13.51 -19.07
C GLU A 174 -19.24 -13.39 -17.78
N SER A 175 -17.99 -12.92 -17.90
CA SER A 175 -17.14 -12.68 -16.73
C SER A 175 -17.76 -11.65 -15.77
N ILE A 176 -18.28 -10.53 -16.31
CA ILE A 176 -18.96 -9.50 -15.50
C ILE A 176 -20.19 -10.08 -14.77
N ILE A 177 -20.97 -10.94 -15.42
CA ILE A 177 -22.13 -11.60 -14.79
C ILE A 177 -21.68 -12.46 -13.60
N LYS A 178 -20.61 -13.24 -13.77
CA LYS A 178 -20.06 -14.09 -12.70
C LYS A 178 -19.51 -13.25 -11.54
N GLN A 179 -18.78 -12.18 -11.84
CA GLN A 179 -18.27 -11.23 -10.85
C GLN A 179 -19.40 -10.59 -10.03
N ARG A 180 -20.46 -10.14 -10.71
CA ARG A 180 -21.66 -9.58 -10.04
C ARG A 180 -22.36 -10.64 -9.19
N GLY A 181 -22.50 -11.87 -9.70
CA GLY A 181 -23.05 -12.99 -8.94
C GLY A 181 -22.28 -13.26 -7.66
N PHE A 182 -20.95 -13.16 -7.70
CA PHE A 182 -20.10 -13.27 -6.51
C PHE A 182 -20.39 -12.16 -5.50
N MET A 183 -20.45 -10.89 -5.93
CA MET A 183 -20.71 -9.77 -5.02
C MET A 183 -22.13 -9.78 -4.44
N SER A 184 -23.14 -10.14 -5.23
CA SER A 184 -24.53 -10.26 -4.77
C SER A 184 -24.74 -11.38 -3.74
N SER A 185 -23.73 -12.24 -3.49
CA SER A 185 -23.79 -13.24 -2.42
C SER A 185 -23.55 -12.69 -1.01
N PHE A 186 -23.09 -11.43 -0.89
CA PHE A 186 -22.80 -10.78 0.38
C PHE A 186 -23.93 -9.85 0.83
N SER A 187 -24.05 -9.66 2.15
CA SER A 187 -24.97 -8.68 2.71
C SER A 187 -24.50 -7.24 2.46
N ALA A 188 -25.42 -6.28 2.62
CA ALA A 188 -25.13 -4.86 2.48
C ALA A 188 -23.98 -4.36 3.36
N SER A 189 -23.91 -4.82 4.63
CA SER A 189 -22.81 -4.45 5.53
C SER A 189 -21.48 -5.06 5.09
N GLU A 190 -21.48 -6.30 4.62
CA GLU A 190 -20.27 -6.93 4.08
C GLU A 190 -19.79 -6.26 2.79
N LEU A 191 -20.70 -5.81 1.92
CA LEU A 191 -20.35 -5.04 0.73
C LEU A 191 -19.71 -3.69 1.09
N GLN A 192 -20.18 -3.02 2.14
CA GLN A 192 -19.54 -1.80 2.65
C GLN A 192 -18.14 -2.06 3.24
N GLU A 193 -17.95 -3.20 3.93
CA GLU A 193 -16.63 -3.61 4.40
C GLU A 193 -15.66 -3.88 3.22
N LEU A 194 -16.14 -4.59 2.18
CA LEU A 194 -15.40 -4.85 0.95
C LEU A 194 -15.05 -3.55 0.23
N GLU A 195 -16.01 -2.63 0.08
CA GLU A 195 -15.79 -1.31 -0.51
C GLU A 195 -14.69 -0.57 0.25
N ARG A 196 -14.72 -0.57 1.59
CA ARG A 196 -13.74 0.15 2.39
C ARG A 196 -12.33 -0.44 2.26
N VAL A 197 -12.18 -1.77 2.27
CA VAL A 197 -10.88 -2.42 2.05
C VAL A 197 -10.38 -2.19 0.62
N MET A 198 -11.26 -2.25 -0.39
CA MET A 198 -10.93 -1.97 -1.78
C MET A 198 -10.43 -0.54 -1.98
N CYS A 199 -11.08 0.45 -1.36
CA CYS A 199 -10.60 1.84 -1.36
C CYS A 199 -9.21 1.96 -0.72
N PHE A 200 -8.97 1.30 0.41
CA PHE A 200 -7.64 1.26 1.03
C PHE A 200 -6.58 0.64 0.11
N LEU A 201 -6.86 -0.53 -0.46
CA LEU A 201 -5.95 -1.18 -1.41
C LEU A 201 -5.67 -0.30 -2.63
N SER A 202 -6.69 0.41 -3.13
CA SER A 202 -6.54 1.38 -4.23
C SER A 202 -5.63 2.54 -3.84
N GLU A 203 -5.76 3.07 -2.62
CA GLU A 203 -4.88 4.12 -2.10
C GLU A 203 -3.43 3.65 -2.02
N ILE A 204 -3.18 2.42 -1.55
CA ILE A 204 -1.83 1.85 -1.46
C ILE A 204 -1.26 1.54 -2.85
N ALA A 205 -2.07 0.98 -3.75
CA ALA A 205 -1.67 0.75 -5.14
C ALA A 205 -1.29 2.08 -5.81
N LYS A 206 -2.15 3.10 -5.72
CA LYS A 206 -1.84 4.44 -6.24
C LYS A 206 -0.56 5.00 -5.64
N TRP A 207 -0.44 4.96 -4.31
CA TRP A 207 0.76 5.43 -3.60
C TRP A 207 2.02 4.73 -4.09
N SER A 208 1.97 3.40 -4.30
CA SER A 208 3.11 2.63 -4.78
C SER A 208 3.49 2.98 -6.22
N GLY A 209 2.50 3.25 -7.08
CA GLY A 209 2.75 3.75 -8.44
C GLY A 209 3.41 5.11 -8.41
N ASP A 210 2.88 6.04 -7.62
CA ASP A 210 3.41 7.40 -7.44
C ASP A 210 4.83 7.39 -6.82
N ALA A 211 5.10 6.49 -5.88
CA ALA A 211 6.38 6.40 -5.22
C ALA A 211 7.49 5.79 -6.11
N ASN A 212 7.15 4.78 -6.91
CA ASN A 212 8.13 4.01 -7.68
C ASN A 212 8.28 4.47 -9.13
N THR A 213 7.24 5.07 -9.74
CA THR A 213 7.27 5.46 -11.16
C THR A 213 7.47 6.97 -11.35
N CYS A 214 8.08 7.36 -12.47
CA CYS A 214 8.17 8.77 -12.88
C CYS A 214 6.99 9.24 -13.75
N PHE A 215 5.99 8.38 -14.04
CA PHE A 215 4.96 8.63 -15.05
C PHE A 215 3.53 8.61 -14.48
N ILE A 216 2.88 9.78 -14.49
CA ILE A 216 1.52 10.02 -13.97
C ILE A 216 0.44 9.23 -14.74
N ILE A 217 0.66 8.97 -16.03
CA ILE A 217 -0.34 8.37 -16.94
C ILE A 217 -0.64 6.91 -16.57
N ALA A 218 0.30 6.20 -15.93
CA ALA A 218 0.12 4.81 -15.52
C ALA A 218 -0.76 4.61 -14.27
N THR A 219 -1.08 5.67 -13.51
CA THR A 219 -1.62 5.50 -12.14
C THR A 219 -3.01 4.87 -12.06
N ARG A 220 -3.93 5.22 -12.97
CA ARG A 220 -5.29 4.63 -12.97
C ARG A 220 -5.29 3.19 -13.46
N THR A 221 -4.62 2.94 -14.58
CA THR A 221 -4.45 1.60 -15.14
C THR A 221 -3.73 0.68 -14.14
N TRP A 222 -2.72 1.21 -13.45
CA TRP A 222 -2.00 0.50 -12.39
C TRP A 222 -2.91 0.10 -11.21
N VAL A 223 -3.76 1.01 -10.71
CA VAL A 223 -4.67 0.67 -9.60
C VAL A 223 -5.59 -0.49 -9.98
N GLY A 224 -6.20 -0.42 -11.17
CA GLY A 224 -7.06 -1.49 -11.68
C GLY A 224 -6.30 -2.82 -11.83
N HIS A 225 -5.14 -2.76 -12.47
CA HIS A 225 -4.27 -3.93 -12.66
C HIS A 225 -3.85 -4.55 -11.32
N ALA A 226 -3.35 -3.76 -10.37
CA ALA A 226 -2.89 -4.24 -9.07
C ALA A 226 -4.03 -4.88 -8.26
N LEU A 227 -5.24 -4.30 -8.30
CA LEU A 227 -6.43 -4.91 -7.69
C LEU A 227 -6.81 -6.23 -8.36
N SER A 228 -6.65 -6.34 -9.68
CA SER A 228 -6.89 -7.59 -10.41
C SER A 228 -5.87 -8.69 -10.09
N CYS A 229 -4.64 -8.33 -9.74
CA CYS A 229 -3.61 -9.27 -9.28
C CYS A 229 -3.77 -9.66 -7.81
N GLY A 230 -4.33 -8.75 -7.00
CA GLY A 230 -4.71 -8.99 -5.61
C GLY A 230 -3.76 -8.40 -4.56
N PRO A 231 -4.07 -8.59 -3.26
CA PRO A 231 -3.39 -7.90 -2.16
C PRO A 231 -1.88 -8.12 -2.07
N GLN A 232 -1.38 -9.30 -2.45
CA GLN A 232 0.05 -9.59 -2.40
C GLN A 232 0.85 -8.71 -3.37
N THR A 233 0.36 -8.53 -4.60
CA THR A 233 0.99 -7.67 -5.61
C THR A 233 1.05 -6.22 -5.13
N ILE A 234 -0.04 -5.74 -4.52
CA ILE A 234 -0.11 -4.39 -3.94
C ILE A 234 0.92 -4.21 -2.82
N LEU A 235 1.04 -5.19 -1.91
CA LEU A 235 2.03 -5.15 -0.84
C LEU A 235 3.48 -5.21 -1.37
N GLN A 236 3.74 -6.02 -2.40
CA GLN A 236 5.05 -6.10 -3.04
C GLN A 236 5.44 -4.77 -3.70
N ALA A 237 4.50 -4.13 -4.42
CA ALA A 237 4.71 -2.82 -5.00
C ALA A 237 4.93 -1.73 -3.94
N TYR A 238 4.16 -1.76 -2.84
CA TYR A 238 4.37 -0.88 -1.68
C TYR A 238 5.77 -1.02 -1.10
N ASN A 239 6.28 -2.24 -1.02
CA ASN A 239 7.63 -2.55 -0.54
C ASN A 239 8.74 -2.26 -1.58
N GLY A 240 8.43 -1.57 -2.69
CA GLY A 240 9.41 -1.15 -3.69
C GLY A 240 9.82 -2.25 -4.67
N LYS A 241 9.07 -3.35 -4.76
CA LYS A 241 9.36 -4.47 -5.67
C LYS A 241 8.59 -4.39 -6.99
N LEU A 242 8.27 -3.17 -7.44
CA LEU A 242 7.48 -2.98 -8.67
C LEU A 242 8.24 -3.45 -9.92
N ASP A 243 9.55 -3.26 -9.95
CA ASP A 243 10.41 -3.68 -11.08
C ASP A 243 10.47 -5.22 -11.22
N GLU A 244 10.32 -5.96 -10.11
CA GLU A 244 10.27 -7.42 -10.13
C GLU A 244 8.94 -7.96 -10.70
N LEU A 245 7.92 -7.10 -10.83
CA LEU A 245 6.58 -7.50 -11.25
C LEU A 245 6.35 -7.36 -12.77
N ASN A 246 7.35 -6.93 -13.56
CA ASN A 246 7.27 -6.70 -15.02
C ASN A 246 6.05 -5.87 -15.48
N VAL A 247 5.48 -5.07 -14.58
CA VAL A 247 4.19 -4.37 -14.79
C VAL A 247 4.26 -3.42 -15.97
N LEU A 248 5.39 -2.75 -16.18
CA LEU A 248 5.55 -1.76 -17.26
C LEU A 248 5.55 -2.36 -18.66
N GLU A 249 5.92 -3.64 -18.79
CA GLU A 249 5.85 -4.36 -20.07
C GLU A 249 4.44 -4.88 -20.35
N GLU A 250 3.66 -5.16 -19.30
CA GLU A 250 2.27 -5.62 -19.41
C GLU A 250 1.25 -4.49 -19.54
N LEU A 251 1.58 -3.28 -19.08
CA LEU A 251 0.71 -2.13 -19.22
C LEU A 251 0.73 -1.65 -20.67
N ASP A 252 -0.38 -1.88 -21.36
CA ASP A 252 -0.65 -1.35 -22.69
C ASP A 252 -0.43 0.18 -22.71
N PRO A 253 0.60 0.68 -23.43
CA PRO A 253 0.91 2.10 -23.52
C PRO A 253 -0.24 2.93 -24.08
N ASP A 254 -1.10 2.30 -24.90
CA ASP A 254 -2.22 2.96 -25.57
C ASP A 254 -3.47 3.06 -24.67
N GLY A 255 -3.41 2.49 -23.46
CA GLY A 255 -4.47 2.60 -22.45
C GLY A 255 -5.73 1.80 -22.81
N THR A 256 -5.64 0.88 -23.76
CA THR A 256 -6.76 0.09 -24.28
C THR A 256 -7.16 -1.10 -23.40
N ASP A 257 -6.43 -1.38 -22.32
CA ASP A 257 -6.78 -2.39 -21.31
C ASP A 257 -7.93 -1.90 -20.40
N SER A 258 -9.06 -1.60 -21.04
CA SER A 258 -10.33 -1.13 -20.46
C SER A 258 -10.84 -2.04 -19.34
N TRP A 259 -10.57 -3.34 -19.41
CA TRP A 259 -11.17 -4.32 -18.51
C TRP A 259 -10.63 -4.27 -17.08
N VAL A 260 -9.39 -3.80 -16.85
CA VAL A 260 -8.85 -3.64 -15.48
C VAL A 260 -9.35 -2.35 -14.84
N ASN A 261 -9.73 -1.35 -15.64
CA ASN A 261 -10.29 -0.11 -15.13
C ASN A 261 -11.65 -0.41 -14.51
N GLY A 262 -11.76 -0.15 -13.20
CA GLY A 262 -12.99 -0.42 -12.47
C GLY A 262 -13.20 -1.87 -12.07
N PHE A 263 -12.22 -2.77 -12.31
CA PHE A 263 -12.33 -4.23 -12.09
C PHE A 263 -13.08 -4.61 -10.81
N LEU A 264 -12.73 -4.01 -9.67
CA LEU A 264 -13.39 -4.27 -8.39
C LEU A 264 -14.40 -3.18 -8.03
N SER A 265 -14.12 -1.91 -8.34
CA SER A 265 -14.97 -0.79 -7.94
C SER A 265 -16.33 -0.81 -8.61
N ASP A 266 -16.41 -1.20 -9.88
CA ASP A 266 -17.64 -1.15 -10.66
C ASP A 266 -18.60 -2.25 -10.21
N VAL A 267 -18.05 -3.45 -9.94
CA VAL A 267 -18.82 -4.59 -9.45
C VAL A 267 -19.36 -4.32 -8.05
N ILE A 268 -18.53 -3.82 -7.12
CA ILE A 268 -18.96 -3.45 -5.77
C ILE A 268 -19.99 -2.31 -5.81
N THR A 269 -19.74 -1.26 -6.59
CA THR A 269 -20.66 -0.12 -6.72
C THR A 269 -22.01 -0.57 -7.26
N HIS A 270 -22.01 -1.44 -8.28
CA HIS A 270 -23.25 -2.00 -8.82
C HIS A 270 -24.03 -2.79 -7.77
N SER A 271 -23.36 -3.68 -7.02
CA SER A 271 -24.01 -4.46 -5.96
C SER A 271 -24.53 -3.58 -4.81
N LEU A 272 -23.79 -2.54 -4.40
CA LEU A 272 -24.27 -1.58 -3.39
C LEU A 272 -25.54 -0.85 -3.86
N LEU A 273 -25.59 -0.44 -5.13
CA LEU A 273 -26.77 0.22 -5.70
C LEU A 273 -28.01 -0.69 -5.72
N GLN A 274 -27.83 -2.01 -5.89
CA GLN A 274 -28.94 -2.97 -5.76
C GLN A 274 -29.53 -3.03 -4.34
N HIS A 275 -28.78 -2.57 -3.34
CA HIS A 275 -29.23 -2.44 -1.96
C HIS A 275 -29.64 -1.00 -1.59
N ASP A 276 -29.83 -0.11 -2.59
CA ASP A 276 -30.11 1.33 -2.41
C ASP A 276 -29.01 2.07 -1.62
N ILE A 277 -27.79 1.54 -1.60
CA ILE A 277 -26.64 2.16 -0.95
C ILE A 277 -25.78 2.83 -2.01
N ARG A 278 -25.55 4.14 -1.87
CA ARG A 278 -24.57 4.84 -2.70
C ARG A 278 -23.17 4.56 -2.19
N ALA A 279 -22.30 4.13 -3.12
CA ALA A 279 -20.87 4.03 -2.88
C ALA A 279 -20.34 5.37 -2.35
N THR A 280 -19.52 5.30 -1.29
CA THR A 280 -18.91 6.48 -0.69
C THR A 280 -17.47 6.61 -1.12
N TYR A 281 -17.28 7.43 -2.15
CA TYR A 281 -15.95 7.87 -2.58
C TYR A 281 -15.34 8.91 -1.63
N ASP A 282 -16.12 9.45 -0.69
CA ASP A 282 -15.60 10.35 0.34
C ASP A 282 -15.14 9.55 1.56
N HIS A 283 -13.82 9.35 1.64
CA HIS A 283 -13.16 8.39 2.51
C HIS A 283 -12.95 8.87 3.96
N SER A 284 -13.31 10.11 4.30
CA SER A 284 -12.92 10.70 5.60
C SER A 284 -13.85 10.38 6.77
N ASP A 285 -15.13 10.06 6.52
CA ASP A 285 -16.13 10.21 7.60
C ASP A 285 -16.82 8.90 8.03
N LYS A 286 -16.74 7.82 7.25
CA LYS A 286 -17.44 6.57 7.57
C LYS A 286 -16.53 5.54 8.24
N ILE A 287 -16.78 5.35 9.53
CA ILE A 287 -16.15 4.36 10.40
C ILE A 287 -16.79 2.97 10.14
N ILE A 288 -16.64 2.42 8.92
CA ILE A 288 -17.25 1.11 8.56
C ILE A 288 -16.48 -0.06 9.19
N LEU A 289 -15.16 -0.08 8.98
CA LEU A 289 -14.28 -1.12 9.51
C LEU A 289 -13.80 -0.84 10.94
N LEU A 290 -13.84 0.43 11.33
CA LEU A 290 -13.36 0.90 12.62
C LEU A 290 -14.54 1.09 13.58
N ASP A 291 -14.26 1.23 14.86
CA ASP A 291 -15.19 1.68 15.90
C ASP A 291 -14.77 3.06 16.42
N SER A 292 -13.49 3.37 16.33
CA SER A 292 -12.89 4.64 16.76
C SER A 292 -11.60 4.94 15.98
N VAL A 293 -11.13 6.18 16.00
CA VAL A 293 -9.88 6.59 15.33
C VAL A 293 -9.06 7.47 16.28
N THR A 294 -7.82 7.06 16.57
CA THR A 294 -6.88 7.82 17.39
C THR A 294 -6.31 8.96 16.55
N GLY A 295 -6.52 10.20 17.00
CA GLY A 295 -6.01 11.38 16.31
C GLY A 295 -6.89 11.86 15.15
N LYS A 296 -8.19 11.51 15.15
CA LYS A 296 -9.17 12.02 14.16
C LYS A 296 -9.29 13.55 14.17
N GLU A 297 -9.21 14.15 15.35
CA GLU A 297 -9.33 15.59 15.55
C GLU A 297 -7.96 16.29 15.65
N ASP A 298 -6.89 15.58 15.28
CA ASP A 298 -5.55 16.16 15.37
C ASP A 298 -5.38 17.32 14.38
N GLN A 299 -4.70 18.34 14.89
CA GLN A 299 -4.48 19.59 14.18
C GLN A 299 -3.03 19.70 13.72
N CYS A 300 -2.84 20.35 12.58
CA CYS A 300 -1.53 20.79 12.17
C CYS A 300 -0.98 21.79 13.19
N LYS A 301 0.24 21.57 13.69
CA LYS A 301 0.85 22.45 14.70
C LYS A 301 1.02 23.90 14.22
N GLN A 302 1.14 24.11 12.91
CA GLN A 302 1.51 25.40 12.34
C GLN A 302 0.28 26.22 11.90
N CYS A 303 -0.66 25.61 11.18
CA CYS A 303 -1.89 26.30 10.77
C CYS A 303 -3.09 26.07 11.71
N ASN A 304 -2.98 25.16 12.69
CA ASN A 304 -4.05 24.75 13.62
C ASN A 304 -5.29 24.14 12.94
N GLU A 305 -5.22 23.83 11.65
CA GLU A 305 -6.33 23.19 10.93
C GLU A 305 -6.41 21.71 11.31
N THR A 306 -7.63 21.23 11.60
CA THR A 306 -7.89 19.80 11.83
C THR A 306 -7.70 19.02 10.53
N LYS A 307 -6.72 18.13 10.51
CA LYS A 307 -6.43 17.24 9.36
C LYS A 307 -6.51 15.77 9.74
N GLY A 308 -6.73 15.47 11.02
CA GLY A 308 -6.80 14.13 11.56
C GLY A 308 -5.52 13.35 11.25
N LEU A 309 -5.67 12.20 10.57
CA LEU A 309 -4.53 11.34 10.22
C LEU A 309 -3.65 11.84 9.06
N ARG A 310 -4.04 12.92 8.37
CA ARG A 310 -3.27 13.52 7.26
C ARG A 310 -2.23 14.53 7.78
N LEU A 311 -1.41 14.08 8.71
CA LEU A 311 -0.36 14.85 9.34
C LEU A 311 0.97 14.10 9.29
N TRP A 312 2.06 14.86 9.19
CA TRP A 312 3.40 14.36 8.91
C TRP A 312 4.42 14.87 9.90
N ASN A 313 5.37 14.01 10.26
CA ASN A 313 6.55 14.35 11.04
C ASN A 313 7.67 13.35 10.73
N ALA A 314 8.79 13.46 11.44
CA ALA A 314 9.96 12.62 11.22
C ALA A 314 9.67 11.09 11.24
N SER A 315 8.63 10.63 11.94
CA SER A 315 8.32 9.19 12.01
C SER A 315 7.64 8.65 10.74
N ASN A 316 7.12 9.51 9.86
CA ASN A 316 6.38 9.08 8.67
C ASN A 316 6.73 9.77 7.35
N TRP A 317 7.81 10.55 7.30
CA TRP A 317 8.24 11.22 6.07
C TRP A 317 8.56 10.27 4.92
N SER A 318 8.96 9.02 5.18
CA SER A 318 9.14 7.99 4.13
C SER A 318 7.89 7.82 3.27
N TYR A 319 6.70 8.00 3.85
CA TYR A 319 5.43 7.87 3.16
C TYR A 319 5.07 9.08 2.30
N LEU A 320 5.73 10.23 2.47
CA LEU A 320 5.50 11.39 1.62
C LEU A 320 5.90 11.14 0.17
N ARG A 321 6.74 10.14 -0.11
CA ARG A 321 7.20 9.81 -1.48
C ARG A 321 6.07 9.47 -2.46
N GLY A 322 5.02 8.80 -2.01
CA GLY A 322 3.83 8.53 -2.83
C GLY A 322 2.74 9.60 -2.72
N ARG A 323 3.08 10.77 -2.17
CA ARG A 323 2.21 11.97 -2.09
C ARG A 323 2.81 13.15 -2.84
N ILE A 324 4.12 13.33 -2.70
CA ILE A 324 4.93 14.33 -3.36
C ILE A 324 5.83 13.55 -4.33
N LEU A 325 5.53 13.62 -5.61
CA LEU A 325 6.28 12.89 -6.62
C LEU A 325 7.74 13.39 -6.61
N PRO A 326 8.74 12.49 -6.57
CA PRO A 326 10.15 12.91 -6.67
C PRO A 326 10.41 13.78 -7.90
N SER A 327 9.75 13.46 -9.02
CA SER A 327 9.83 14.22 -10.28
C SER A 327 9.21 15.63 -10.19
N SER A 328 8.27 15.88 -9.27
CA SER A 328 7.64 17.19 -9.09
C SER A 328 8.42 18.10 -8.14
N LEU A 329 9.42 17.60 -7.41
CA LEU A 329 10.21 18.41 -6.47
C LEU A 329 10.93 19.59 -7.15
N SER A 330 11.34 19.43 -8.42
CA SER A 330 11.91 20.53 -9.20
C SER A 330 10.95 21.72 -9.35
N GLY A 331 9.65 21.44 -9.41
CA GLY A 331 8.57 22.42 -9.41
C GLY A 331 8.44 23.23 -8.13
N HIS A 332 9.11 22.80 -7.06
CA HIS A 332 9.12 23.48 -5.77
C HIS A 332 10.42 24.24 -5.50
N LEU A 333 11.37 24.25 -6.46
CA LEU A 333 12.54 25.12 -6.37
C LEU A 333 12.13 26.61 -6.44
N LYS A 334 12.83 27.45 -5.67
CA LYS A 334 12.51 28.87 -5.50
C LYS A 334 12.67 29.66 -6.81
N GLY A 335 11.79 30.64 -7.05
CA GLY A 335 11.87 31.56 -8.18
C GLY A 335 11.90 30.87 -9.56
N LEU A 336 12.94 31.14 -10.34
CA LEU A 336 13.12 30.67 -11.72
C LEU A 336 14.06 29.46 -11.83
N LEU A 337 14.44 28.83 -10.70
CA LEU A 337 15.37 27.70 -10.67
C LEU A 337 14.89 26.47 -11.46
N ILE A 338 13.57 26.22 -11.51
CA ILE A 338 13.01 25.13 -12.35
C ILE A 338 13.38 25.30 -13.85
N ARG A 339 13.70 26.52 -14.29
CA ARG A 339 14.11 26.82 -15.66
C ARG A 339 15.62 26.90 -15.84
N ASN A 340 16.40 26.66 -14.80
CA ASN A 340 17.86 26.65 -14.87
C ASN A 340 18.33 25.27 -15.35
N VAL A 341 18.62 25.19 -16.65
CA VAL A 341 19.05 23.94 -17.30
C VAL A 341 20.37 23.37 -16.76
N SER A 342 21.21 24.21 -16.13
CA SER A 342 22.47 23.76 -15.53
C SER A 342 22.27 23.10 -14.17
N GLU A 343 21.20 23.45 -13.45
CA GLU A 343 20.89 22.90 -12.13
C GLU A 343 19.90 21.73 -12.20
N LEU A 344 18.94 21.77 -13.12
CA LEU A 344 17.79 20.87 -13.12
C LEU A 344 18.16 19.39 -13.27
N GLY A 345 19.04 19.05 -14.22
CA GLY A 345 19.47 17.66 -14.46
C GLY A 345 20.14 17.05 -13.22
N PRO A 346 21.25 17.63 -12.73
CA PRO A 346 21.94 17.15 -11.53
C PRO A 346 21.04 17.13 -10.28
N PHE A 347 20.15 18.11 -10.11
CA PHE A 347 19.16 18.11 -9.04
C PHE A 347 18.22 16.90 -9.13
N SER A 348 17.66 16.63 -10.31
CA SER A 348 16.78 15.49 -10.52
C SER A 348 17.48 14.15 -10.27
N ASP A 349 18.76 14.04 -10.65
CA ASP A 349 19.56 12.84 -10.37
C ASP A 349 19.81 12.66 -8.88
N ALA A 350 20.15 13.73 -8.15
CA ALA A 350 20.33 13.68 -6.71
C ALA A 350 19.06 13.27 -5.96
N VAL A 351 17.90 13.82 -6.35
CA VAL A 351 16.59 13.48 -5.76
C VAL A 351 16.23 12.00 -5.98
N LYS A 352 16.59 11.41 -7.13
CA LYS A 352 16.32 9.99 -7.41
C LYS A 352 17.14 9.04 -6.53
N LEU A 353 18.32 9.47 -6.10
CA LEU A 353 19.27 8.63 -5.35
C LEU A 353 19.06 8.66 -3.84
N ILE A 354 18.28 9.61 -3.32
CA ILE A 354 18.07 9.81 -1.89
C ILE A 354 16.70 9.26 -1.44
N SER A 355 16.65 8.67 -0.25
CA SER A 355 15.37 8.29 0.34
C SER A 355 14.57 9.52 0.77
N PHE A 356 13.24 9.47 0.71
CA PHE A 356 12.41 10.62 1.12
C PHE A 356 12.60 10.98 2.60
N ALA A 357 12.75 10.01 3.49
CA ALA A 357 13.01 10.30 4.90
C ALA A 357 14.32 11.09 5.06
N THR A 358 15.40 10.64 4.40
CA THR A 358 16.70 11.31 4.42
C THR A 358 16.64 12.70 3.78
N LEU A 359 15.96 12.82 2.63
CA LEU A 359 15.76 14.12 1.96
C LEU A 359 15.11 15.12 2.90
N PHE A 360 14.03 14.73 3.59
CA PHE A 360 13.33 15.64 4.51
C PHE A 360 14.14 15.96 5.76
N ASP A 361 14.85 14.99 6.35
CA ASP A 361 15.79 15.26 7.44
C ASP A 361 16.86 16.27 7.00
N GLU A 362 17.47 16.09 5.83
CA GLU A 362 18.50 17.00 5.33
C GLU A 362 17.96 18.40 4.95
N ILE A 363 16.75 18.49 4.39
CA ILE A 363 16.06 19.77 4.17
C ILE A 363 15.81 20.46 5.52
N TRP A 364 15.44 19.69 6.56
CA TRP A 364 15.20 20.21 7.90
C TRP A 364 16.49 20.75 8.54
N ASP A 365 17.64 20.15 8.26
CA ASP A 365 18.94 20.65 8.74
C ASP A 365 19.32 22.00 8.10
N GLN A 366 18.72 22.36 6.96
CA GLN A 366 18.90 23.66 6.30
C GLN A 366 17.91 24.74 6.79
N LYS A 367 17.18 24.49 7.88
CA LYS A 367 16.13 25.36 8.39
C LYS A 367 16.62 26.78 8.66
N THR A 368 15.96 27.75 8.04
CA THR A 368 16.26 29.18 8.23
C THR A 368 15.74 29.70 9.58
N PRO A 369 16.28 30.83 10.10
CA PRO A 369 15.85 31.38 11.40
C PRO A 369 14.34 31.66 11.50
N SER A 370 13.67 32.02 10.40
CA SER A 370 12.23 32.25 10.34
C SER A 370 11.40 31.02 10.77
N TYR A 371 11.96 29.83 10.59
CA TYR A 371 11.36 28.54 10.97
C TYR A 371 11.96 27.98 12.26
N GLY A 372 12.75 28.76 13.01
CA GLY A 372 13.44 28.31 14.22
C GLY A 372 12.51 27.64 15.25
N HIS A 373 11.27 28.09 15.34
CA HIS A 373 10.23 27.58 16.25
C HIS A 373 9.56 26.26 15.80
N TRP A 374 9.81 25.79 14.56
CA TRP A 374 9.26 24.52 14.07
C TRP A 374 10.07 23.35 14.60
N ASP A 375 9.43 22.33 15.17
CA ASP A 375 10.08 21.08 15.56
C ASP A 375 9.80 19.96 14.55
N LYS A 376 10.78 19.09 14.28
CA LYS A 376 10.59 18.00 13.31
C LYS A 376 9.66 16.89 13.80
N GLN A 377 9.39 16.87 15.11
CA GLN A 377 8.42 15.97 15.73
C GLN A 377 6.99 16.55 15.70
N ASP A 378 6.84 17.84 15.37
CA ASP A 378 5.53 18.46 15.23
C ASP A 378 4.76 17.83 14.06
N TRP A 379 3.47 17.64 14.26
CA TRP A 379 2.56 17.17 13.22
C TRP A 379 2.20 18.30 12.25
N LEU A 380 2.60 18.16 10.99
CA LEU A 380 2.39 19.15 9.93
C LEU A 380 1.41 18.64 8.87
N CYS A 381 0.52 19.48 8.36
CA CYS A 381 -0.33 19.14 7.21
C CYS A 381 0.46 19.19 5.90
N ASP A 382 -0.13 18.62 4.83
CA ASP A 382 0.42 18.67 3.47
C ASP A 382 0.86 20.11 3.08
N ASP A 383 -0.01 21.11 3.31
CA ASP A 383 0.29 22.49 2.91
C ASP A 383 1.49 23.08 3.65
N CYS A 384 1.58 22.85 4.97
CA CYS A 384 2.71 23.34 5.77
C CYS A 384 4.02 22.64 5.40
N VAL A 385 3.96 21.34 5.12
CA VAL A 385 5.09 20.57 4.60
C VAL A 385 5.56 21.14 3.26
N MET A 386 4.63 21.41 2.33
CA MET A 386 4.98 21.96 1.01
C MET A 386 5.57 23.37 1.07
N VAL A 387 5.07 24.22 1.97
CA VAL A 387 5.66 25.54 2.24
C VAL A 387 7.10 25.37 2.75
N PHE A 388 7.32 24.47 3.71
CA PHE A 388 8.65 24.22 4.26
C PHE A 388 9.64 23.75 3.19
N ILE A 389 9.25 22.80 2.33
CA ILE A 389 10.07 22.33 1.21
C ILE A 389 10.43 23.50 0.29
N ARG A 390 9.45 24.30 -0.14
CA ARG A 390 9.67 25.39 -1.09
C ARG A 390 10.71 26.39 -0.60
N GLU A 391 10.70 26.69 0.70
CA GLU A 391 11.64 27.64 1.29
C GLU A 391 13.05 27.08 1.48
N HIS A 392 13.24 25.76 1.56
CA HIS A 392 14.54 25.17 1.95
C HIS A 392 15.15 24.21 0.93
N LEU A 393 14.39 23.73 -0.06
CA LEU A 393 14.84 22.73 -1.03
C LEU A 393 16.07 23.19 -1.85
N HIS A 394 16.12 24.47 -2.20
CA HIS A 394 17.27 25.04 -2.92
C HIS A 394 18.54 25.13 -2.05
N LEU A 395 18.38 25.29 -0.73
CA LEU A 395 19.49 25.28 0.23
C LEU A 395 20.03 23.87 0.43
N TRP A 396 19.13 22.89 0.54
CA TRP A 396 19.49 21.47 0.54
C TRP A 396 20.30 21.12 -0.70
N TRP A 397 19.84 21.52 -1.88
CA TRP A 397 20.56 21.24 -3.11
C TRP A 397 21.96 21.88 -3.14
N LEU A 398 22.08 23.13 -2.67
CA LEU A 398 23.38 23.79 -2.54
C LEU A 398 24.32 23.04 -1.58
N ASP A 399 23.81 22.52 -0.46
CA ASP A 399 24.58 21.71 0.49
C ASP A 399 25.01 20.37 -0.12
N CYS A 400 24.12 19.68 -0.85
CA CYS A 400 24.48 18.48 -1.61
C CYS A 400 25.64 18.74 -2.58
N LYS A 401 25.60 19.86 -3.33
CA LYS A 401 26.69 20.23 -4.23
C LYS A 401 28.02 20.39 -3.49
N ARG A 402 28.01 21.02 -2.31
CA ARG A 402 29.21 21.17 -1.46
C ARG A 402 29.73 19.82 -0.99
N LYS A 403 28.85 18.93 -0.50
CA LYS A 403 29.21 17.58 -0.04
C LYS A 403 29.81 16.72 -1.15
N LEU A 404 29.31 16.87 -2.38
CA LEU A 404 29.82 16.17 -3.56
C LEU A 404 31.10 16.80 -4.14
N GLY A 405 31.60 17.90 -3.56
CA GLY A 405 32.79 18.60 -4.03
C GLY A 405 32.59 19.36 -5.35
N HIS A 406 31.34 19.63 -5.74
CA HIS A 406 31.08 20.47 -6.91
C HIS A 406 31.51 21.93 -6.64
N PRO A 407 32.11 22.62 -7.62
CA PRO A 407 32.50 24.01 -7.46
C PRO A 407 31.27 24.88 -7.24
N ILE A 408 31.29 25.69 -6.18
CA ILE A 408 30.28 26.72 -5.95
C ILE A 408 30.78 28.03 -6.55
N HIS A 409 30.15 28.44 -7.65
CA HIS A 409 30.48 29.69 -8.34
C HIS A 409 30.05 30.92 -7.51
N PRO A 410 30.56 32.12 -7.84
CA PRO A 410 30.09 33.35 -7.22
C PRO A 410 28.58 33.56 -7.40
N ASP A 411 27.92 34.07 -6.37
CA ASP A 411 26.48 34.32 -6.37
C ASP A 411 26.06 35.32 -7.45
N CYS A 412 25.01 34.96 -8.19
CA CYS A 412 24.33 35.88 -9.09
C CYS A 412 23.62 36.96 -8.26
N TRP A 413 23.77 38.24 -8.62
CA TRP A 413 23.09 39.33 -7.89
C TRP A 413 21.55 39.20 -7.86
N TYR A 414 20.96 38.57 -8.86
CA TYR A 414 19.52 38.32 -8.92
C TYR A 414 19.11 36.97 -8.32
N GLY A 415 20.07 36.17 -7.86
CA GLY A 415 19.86 34.87 -7.23
C GLY A 415 18.93 33.94 -8.01
N TYR A 416 18.07 33.23 -7.29
CA TYR A 416 17.06 32.35 -7.89
C TYR A 416 16.03 33.10 -8.75
N ASN A 417 15.95 34.43 -8.69
CA ASN A 417 15.07 35.26 -9.53
C ASN A 417 15.73 35.73 -10.85
N CYS A 418 16.98 35.36 -11.12
CA CYS A 418 17.67 35.75 -12.35
C CYS A 418 16.93 35.27 -13.61
N ARG A 419 16.50 36.18 -14.49
CA ARG A 419 15.85 35.80 -15.77
C ARG A 419 16.86 35.25 -16.78
N THR A 420 18.11 35.70 -16.73
CA THR A 420 19.17 35.27 -17.67
C THR A 420 19.50 33.79 -17.51
N GLN A 421 19.32 33.23 -16.31
CA GLN A 421 19.55 31.81 -16.03
C GLN A 421 18.66 30.88 -16.88
N THR A 422 17.51 31.37 -17.37
CA THR A 422 16.52 30.54 -18.07
C THR A 422 16.81 30.36 -19.56
N HIS A 423 17.69 31.18 -20.14
CA HIS A 423 17.92 31.19 -21.59
C HIS A 423 19.40 31.35 -21.99
N SER A 424 20.31 31.56 -21.03
CA SER A 424 21.75 31.60 -21.29
C SER A 424 22.47 30.53 -20.47
N ILE A 425 22.77 29.39 -21.10
CA ILE A 425 23.49 28.29 -20.45
C ILE A 425 24.88 28.71 -19.93
N HIS A 426 25.56 29.60 -20.66
CA HIS A 426 26.85 30.15 -20.22
C HIS A 426 26.71 31.02 -18.97
N HIS A 427 25.61 31.76 -18.81
CA HIS A 427 25.36 32.50 -17.57
C HIS A 427 25.00 31.56 -16.42
N ALA A 428 24.09 30.60 -16.68
CA ALA A 428 23.63 29.62 -15.70
C ALA A 428 24.77 28.76 -15.14
N SER A 429 25.74 28.36 -15.97
CA SER A 429 26.88 27.54 -15.56
C SER A 429 28.01 28.31 -14.87
N ARG A 430 28.04 29.64 -14.93
CA ARG A 430 29.15 30.47 -14.40
C ARG A 430 28.89 31.15 -13.08
N LEU A 431 27.62 31.21 -12.65
CA LEU A 431 27.20 31.90 -11.43
C LEU A 431 26.30 30.96 -10.63
N ASN A 432 26.33 31.11 -9.30
CA ASN A 432 25.41 30.40 -8.43
C ASN A 432 24.04 31.12 -8.42
N HIS A 433 22.96 30.38 -8.69
CA HIS A 433 21.58 30.89 -8.60
C HIS A 433 20.83 30.31 -7.38
N LEU A 434 21.43 29.39 -6.62
CA LEU A 434 20.87 28.82 -5.38
C LEU A 434 21.07 29.76 -4.19
N CYS A 435 20.95 31.06 -4.40
CA CYS A 435 21.22 32.10 -3.42
C CYS A 435 20.11 33.15 -3.43
N GLU A 436 19.98 33.87 -2.30
CA GLU A 436 19.04 34.98 -2.15
C GLU A 436 19.41 36.14 -3.10
N PRO A 437 18.43 36.80 -3.74
CA PRO A 437 18.68 37.99 -4.55
C PRO A 437 19.24 39.13 -3.70
N THR A 438 20.37 39.70 -4.13
CA THR A 438 21.02 40.86 -3.47
C THR A 438 20.75 42.18 -4.21
N ARG A 439 20.23 42.12 -5.45
CA ARG A 439 19.78 43.28 -6.24
C ARG A 439 18.45 42.99 -6.93
N GLY A 440 17.62 44.03 -7.07
CA GLY A 440 16.41 43.96 -7.87
C GLY A 440 15.29 43.12 -7.25
N SER A 441 15.16 43.12 -5.91
CA SER A 441 14.00 42.56 -5.17
C SER A 441 12.71 43.36 -5.40
N GLY A 442 12.54 43.93 -6.59
CA GLY A 442 11.32 44.63 -6.98
C GLY A 442 10.21 43.62 -7.21
N LEU A 443 9.23 43.66 -6.30
CA LEU A 443 7.83 43.49 -6.70
C LEU A 443 7.52 44.29 -7.95
#